data_AF-A0A4Q0QAM1-F1
#
_entry.id   AF-A0A4Q0QAM1-F1
#
_cell.length_a   1.000
_cell.length_b   1.000
_cell.length_c   1.000
_cell.angle_alpha   90.00
_cell.angle_beta   90.00
_cell.angle_gamma   90.00
#
_symmetry.space_group_name_H-M   'P 1'
#
loop_
_entity.id
_entity.type
_entity.pdbx_description
1 polymer ?
#
loop_
_entity_poly.entity_id
_entity_poly.type
_entity_poly.pdbx_seq_one_letter_code
_entity_poly.pdbx_strand_id
1 'polypeptide(L)'
;MTRRMMRTRTWIATSGGPHLLIADEQLPHWRGIERWRDHNDPADQSDYARACRVTTWLGSLACQQGSAVVLSGDAGDIAWYPNRQGGGFLVQWLGVDDERLIEPALYAPQLRDRLESSSAERLEFETGASGTMWLIDASDQGYDLRNSHQALALLPGNYLAKAASYGSPGLAMVVREICWISPPVNEAALGQER
;
A
#
# COMPACT_ATOMS: atom_id res chain seq x y z
N MET A 1 -0.20 31.78 -13.12
CA MET A 1 -0.68 30.69 -14.01
C MET A 1 -0.44 29.37 -13.29
N THR A 2 -1.47 28.76 -12.70
CA THR A 2 -1.36 27.44 -12.10
C THR A 2 -1.24 26.43 -13.23
N ARG A 3 -0.04 25.89 -13.46
CA ARG A 3 0.18 24.82 -14.42
C ARG A 3 -0.64 23.63 -13.93
N ARG A 4 -1.76 23.32 -14.61
CA ARG A 4 -2.56 22.13 -14.30
C ARG A 4 -1.64 20.93 -14.55
N MET A 5 -1.23 20.28 -13.48
CA MET A 5 -0.36 19.12 -13.57
C MET A 5 -1.16 17.99 -14.22
N MET A 6 -0.68 17.47 -15.35
CA MET A 6 -1.31 16.34 -16.00
C MET A 6 -0.91 15.07 -15.26
N ARG A 7 -1.83 14.54 -14.46
CA ARG A 7 -1.65 13.24 -13.85
C ARG A 7 -1.95 12.15 -14.88
N THR A 8 -1.02 11.23 -15.07
CA THR A 8 -1.13 10.14 -16.05
C THR A 8 -1.43 8.80 -15.40
N ARG A 9 -1.15 8.66 -14.10
CA ARG A 9 -1.54 7.53 -13.27
C ARG A 9 -2.87 7.77 -12.56
N THR A 10 -3.50 6.68 -12.14
CA THR A 10 -4.59 6.73 -11.17
C THR A 10 -4.00 7.01 -9.80
N TRP A 11 -4.29 8.19 -9.26
CA TRP A 11 -3.89 8.58 -7.91
C TRP A 11 -5.06 8.38 -6.96
N ILE A 12 -4.84 7.58 -5.92
CA ILE A 12 -5.82 7.27 -4.90
C ILE A 12 -5.71 8.34 -3.84
N ALA A 13 -6.73 9.18 -3.75
CA ALA A 13 -6.81 10.22 -2.74
C ALA A 13 -7.11 9.60 -1.37
N THR A 14 -6.90 10.37 -0.31
CA THR A 14 -7.31 10.01 1.07
C THR A 14 -8.18 11.11 1.66
N SER A 15 -9.18 10.73 2.43
CA SER A 15 -10.01 11.64 3.24
C SER A 15 -9.35 12.06 4.55
N GLY A 16 -8.05 11.81 4.73
CA GLY A 16 -7.28 12.19 5.91
C GLY A 16 -6.78 11.01 6.75
N GLY A 17 -6.98 9.77 6.30
CA GLY A 17 -6.45 8.55 6.90
C GLY A 17 -5.34 7.90 6.06
N PRO A 18 -4.89 6.70 6.45
CA PRO A 18 -3.95 5.94 5.64
C PRO A 18 -4.65 5.36 4.40
N HIS A 19 -3.85 4.87 3.46
CA HIS A 19 -4.35 3.98 2.40
C HIS A 19 -4.20 2.52 2.83
N LEU A 20 -4.89 1.64 2.12
CA LEU A 20 -4.73 0.20 2.26
C LEU A 20 -4.35 -0.45 0.95
N LEU A 21 -3.54 -1.50 1.06
CA LEU A 21 -3.44 -2.55 0.06
C LEU A 21 -4.03 -3.83 0.67
N ILE A 22 -5.13 -4.33 0.11
CA ILE A 22 -5.90 -5.47 0.65
C ILE A 22 -6.22 -6.47 -0.46
N ALA A 23 -6.16 -7.78 -0.21
CA ALA A 23 -6.49 -8.74 -1.25
C ALA A 23 -7.99 -8.71 -1.57
N ASP A 24 -8.33 -9.08 -2.81
CA ASP A 24 -9.71 -9.16 -3.30
C ASP A 24 -10.61 -10.00 -2.38
N GLU A 25 -10.07 -11.08 -1.82
CA GLU A 25 -10.78 -12.01 -0.93
C GLU A 25 -11.07 -11.40 0.45
N GLN A 26 -10.24 -10.47 0.93
CA GLN A 26 -10.47 -9.77 2.19
C GLN A 26 -11.26 -8.48 2.01
N LEU A 27 -11.27 -7.90 0.82
CA LEU A 27 -11.88 -6.58 0.55
C LEU A 27 -13.34 -6.48 1.07
N PRO A 28 -14.28 -7.41 0.79
CA PRO A 28 -15.66 -7.30 1.26
C PRO A 28 -15.82 -7.26 2.78
N HIS A 29 -14.78 -7.65 3.53
CA HIS A 29 -14.78 -7.69 4.98
C HIS A 29 -14.27 -6.40 5.62
N TRP A 30 -13.59 -5.54 4.86
CA TRP A 30 -13.13 -4.24 5.34
C TRP A 30 -14.32 -3.28 5.51
N ARG A 31 -14.56 -2.82 6.74
CA ARG A 31 -15.71 -1.99 7.09
C ARG A 31 -15.43 -0.48 7.06
N GLY A 32 -14.19 -0.08 6.77
CA GLY A 32 -13.81 1.33 6.72
C GLY A 32 -14.22 2.08 7.98
N ILE A 33 -14.91 3.22 7.80
CA ILE A 33 -15.43 4.05 8.90
C ILE A 33 -16.72 3.53 9.55
N GLU A 34 -17.22 2.33 9.22
CA GLU A 34 -18.40 1.79 9.89
C GLU A 34 -18.15 1.71 11.40
N ARG A 35 -19.01 2.38 12.19
CA ARG A 35 -18.91 2.49 13.66
C ARG A 35 -17.65 3.22 14.17
N TRP A 36 -16.90 3.87 13.30
CA TRP A 36 -15.80 4.74 13.71
C TRP A 36 -16.31 5.93 14.53
N ARG A 37 -15.58 6.25 15.61
CA ARG A 37 -15.86 7.38 16.51
C ARG A 37 -14.63 8.24 16.68
N ASP A 38 -13.52 7.65 17.14
CA ASP A 38 -12.26 8.33 17.39
C ASP A 38 -11.11 7.33 17.33
N HIS A 39 -10.16 7.54 16.42
CA HIS A 39 -9.00 6.67 16.31
C HIS A 39 -8.03 6.82 17.51
N ASN A 40 -8.13 7.90 18.28
CA ASN A 40 -7.34 8.11 19.50
C ASN A 40 -7.91 7.37 20.72
N ASP A 41 -9.19 6.98 20.71
CA ASP A 41 -9.79 6.16 21.76
C ASP A 41 -9.40 4.69 21.57
N PRO A 42 -8.58 4.07 22.45
CA PRO A 42 -8.17 2.67 22.30
C PRO A 42 -9.33 1.67 22.31
N ALA A 43 -10.50 2.04 22.85
CA ALA A 43 -11.70 1.20 22.83
C ALA A 43 -12.40 1.20 21.47
N ASP A 44 -12.08 2.13 20.57
CA ASP A 44 -12.53 2.08 19.17
C ASP A 44 -11.78 0.96 18.44
N GLN A 45 -12.53 -0.05 18.02
CA GLN A 45 -12.02 -1.22 17.30
C GLN A 45 -12.54 -1.27 15.87
N SER A 46 -13.05 -0.15 15.34
CA SER A 46 -13.35 -0.04 13.91
C SER A 46 -12.09 -0.25 13.08
N ASP A 47 -12.29 -0.77 11.87
CA ASP A 47 -11.20 -1.04 10.93
C ASP A 47 -10.41 0.23 10.63
N TYR A 48 -11.10 1.34 10.35
CA TYR A 48 -10.45 2.64 10.14
C TYR A 48 -9.67 3.14 11.36
N ALA A 49 -10.20 3.03 12.58
CA ALA A 49 -9.47 3.44 13.79
C ALA A 49 -8.17 2.64 13.95
N ARG A 50 -8.21 1.33 13.72
CA ARG A 50 -7.04 0.45 13.76
C ARG A 50 -6.00 0.85 12.72
N ALA A 51 -6.42 1.20 11.50
CA ALA A 51 -5.53 1.67 10.44
C ALA A 51 -4.86 3.00 10.81
N CYS A 52 -5.63 3.98 11.29
CA CYS A 52 -5.09 5.29 11.71
C CYS A 52 -4.05 5.20 12.83
N ARG A 53 -4.05 4.14 13.65
CA ARG A 53 -3.04 3.93 14.71
C ARG A 53 -1.72 3.37 14.20
N VAL A 54 -1.63 2.93 12.95
CA VAL A 54 -0.35 2.55 12.34
C VAL A 54 0.40 3.83 11.99
N THR A 55 1.49 4.10 12.72
CA THR A 55 2.29 5.32 12.57
C THR A 55 3.54 5.15 11.70
N THR A 56 3.92 3.90 11.39
CA THR A 56 4.99 3.55 10.45
C THR A 56 4.51 3.65 8.99
N TRP A 57 5.40 3.79 8.01
CA TRP A 57 4.99 3.83 6.60
C TRP A 57 4.37 2.53 6.08
N LEU A 58 4.72 1.41 6.73
CA LEU A 58 4.17 0.09 6.47
C LEU A 58 3.66 -0.52 7.79
N GLY A 59 2.43 -1.03 7.76
CA GLY A 59 1.90 -1.87 8.83
C GLY A 59 0.99 -2.96 8.29
N SER A 60 0.66 -3.93 9.13
CA SER A 60 -0.24 -5.02 8.79
C SER A 60 -1.36 -5.09 9.82
N LEU A 61 -2.59 -5.26 9.34
CA LEU A 61 -3.77 -5.43 10.17
C LEU A 61 -4.51 -6.70 9.76
N ALA A 62 -4.84 -7.53 10.74
CA ALA A 62 -5.66 -8.72 10.49
C ALA A 62 -7.04 -8.32 9.94
N CYS A 63 -7.42 -8.91 8.81
CA CYS A 63 -8.73 -8.75 8.19
C CYS A 63 -9.29 -10.14 7.88
N GLN A 64 -10.16 -10.64 8.77
CA GLN A 64 -10.65 -12.02 8.75
C GLN A 64 -9.50 -13.05 8.73
N GLN A 65 -9.42 -13.87 7.68
CA GLN A 65 -8.44 -14.94 7.51
C GLN A 65 -7.12 -14.46 6.89
N GLY A 66 -7.00 -13.17 6.55
CA GLY A 66 -5.80 -12.59 5.96
C GLY A 66 -5.38 -11.29 6.65
N SER A 67 -4.59 -10.49 5.95
CA SER A 67 -4.15 -9.18 6.42
C SER A 67 -4.32 -8.11 5.34
N ALA A 68 -4.55 -6.88 5.79
CA ALA A 68 -4.46 -5.68 4.98
C ALA A 68 -3.15 -4.97 5.30
N VAL A 69 -2.43 -4.53 4.27
CA VAL A 69 -1.25 -3.69 4.41
C VAL A 69 -1.69 -2.24 4.54
N VAL A 70 -1.33 -1.61 5.64
CA VAL A 70 -1.57 -0.19 5.89
C VAL A 70 -0.42 0.62 5.36
N LEU A 71 -0.74 1.63 4.56
CA LEU A 71 0.19 2.55 3.93
C LEU A 71 0.00 3.92 4.61
N SER A 72 0.61 4.11 5.78
CA SER A 72 0.53 5.38 6.52
C SER A 72 1.69 6.32 6.17
N GLY A 73 1.62 7.54 6.68
CA GLY A 73 2.62 8.59 6.48
C GLY A 73 1.96 9.96 6.50
N ASP A 74 2.69 10.96 6.02
CA ASP A 74 2.13 12.29 5.80
C ASP A 74 0.98 12.23 4.79
N ALA A 75 0.08 13.22 4.81
CA ALA A 75 -1.02 13.28 3.86
C ALA A 75 -0.51 13.39 2.41
N GLY A 76 -1.03 12.54 1.52
CA GLY A 76 -0.66 12.53 0.11
C GLY A 76 -1.28 11.38 -0.65
N ASP A 77 -1.64 11.61 -1.91
CA ASP A 77 -2.23 10.58 -2.77
C ASP A 77 -1.20 9.49 -3.09
N ILE A 78 -1.67 8.26 -3.31
CA ILE A 78 -0.81 7.12 -3.70
C ILE A 78 -1.15 6.65 -5.11
N ALA A 79 -0.14 6.38 -5.92
CA ALA A 79 -0.28 5.73 -7.22
C ALA A 79 0.59 4.48 -7.34
N TRP A 80 0.09 3.51 -8.11
CA TRP A 80 0.80 2.28 -8.44
C TRP A 80 1.64 2.41 -9.73
N TYR A 81 2.89 1.96 -9.65
CA TYR A 81 3.84 1.88 -10.75
C TYR A 81 4.30 0.42 -10.90
N PRO A 82 3.64 -0.39 -11.75
CA PRO A 82 4.03 -1.78 -11.94
C PRO A 82 5.42 -1.89 -12.56
N ASN A 83 6.19 -2.88 -12.11
CA ASN A 83 7.44 -3.28 -12.75
C ASN A 83 7.25 -4.60 -13.54
N ARG A 84 8.25 -4.99 -14.32
CA ARG A 84 8.19 -6.21 -15.15
C ARG A 84 8.42 -7.51 -14.38
N GLN A 85 8.72 -7.44 -13.09
CA GLN A 85 9.16 -8.58 -12.26
C GLN A 85 8.05 -9.09 -11.32
N GLY A 86 6.78 -8.80 -11.65
CA GLY A 86 5.64 -9.25 -10.84
C GLY A 86 5.42 -8.45 -9.55
N GLY A 87 6.07 -7.28 -9.44
CA GLY A 87 5.93 -6.32 -8.35
C GLY A 87 5.85 -4.88 -8.87
N GLY A 88 6.36 -3.92 -8.09
CA GLY A 88 6.35 -2.51 -8.49
C GLY A 88 6.51 -1.55 -7.32
N PHE A 89 6.06 -0.31 -7.50
CA PHE A 89 6.18 0.75 -6.51
C PHE A 89 4.83 1.39 -6.22
N LEU A 90 4.50 1.53 -4.94
CA LEU A 90 3.48 2.44 -4.46
C LEU A 90 4.15 3.77 -4.11
N VAL A 91 3.79 4.82 -4.81
CA VAL A 91 4.39 6.15 -4.66
C VAL A 91 3.40 7.07 -4.00
N GLN A 92 3.77 7.64 -2.86
CA GLN A 92 2.99 8.65 -2.17
C GLN A 92 3.54 10.05 -2.47
N TRP A 93 2.65 10.94 -2.89
CA TRP A 93 2.99 12.30 -3.28
C TRP A 93 3.04 13.24 -2.07
N LEU A 94 4.23 13.74 -1.73
CA LEU A 94 4.39 14.74 -0.67
C LEU A 94 4.66 16.15 -1.21
N GLY A 95 5.31 16.26 -2.37
CA GLY A 95 5.62 17.54 -3.00
C GLY A 95 6.33 17.35 -4.33
N VAL A 96 5.56 17.08 -5.38
CA VAL A 96 6.07 16.87 -6.74
C VAL A 96 5.61 18.00 -7.64
N ASP A 97 6.52 18.61 -8.39
CA ASP A 97 6.23 19.69 -9.34
C ASP A 97 5.75 19.16 -10.70
N ASP A 98 6.11 17.92 -11.03
CA ASP A 98 5.78 17.26 -12.29
C ASP A 98 5.85 15.73 -12.14
N GLU A 99 4.73 15.03 -12.39
CA GLU A 99 4.63 13.57 -12.29
C GLU A 99 5.70 12.84 -13.13
N ARG A 100 6.17 13.46 -14.23
CA ARG A 100 7.19 12.89 -15.11
C ARG A 100 8.56 12.71 -14.43
N LEU A 101 8.78 13.33 -13.28
CA LEU A 101 9.99 13.17 -12.47
C LEU A 101 9.99 11.87 -11.65
N ILE A 102 8.82 11.28 -11.41
CA ILE A 102 8.68 10.12 -10.52
C ILE A 102 9.34 8.89 -11.13
N GLU A 103 8.96 8.51 -12.36
CA GLU A 103 9.41 7.25 -12.95
C GLU A 103 10.94 7.17 -13.09
N PRO A 104 11.67 8.21 -13.56
CA PRO A 104 13.13 8.21 -13.51
C PRO A 104 13.71 8.07 -12.10
N ALA A 105 13.09 8.70 -11.09
CA ALA A 105 13.54 8.63 -9.70
C ALA A 105 13.34 7.24 -9.09
N LEU A 106 12.30 6.49 -9.50
CA LEU A 106 12.07 5.11 -9.05
C LEU A 106 13.22 4.16 -9.40
N TYR A 107 13.98 4.47 -10.45
CA TYR A 107 15.12 3.69 -10.90
C TYR A 107 16.47 4.33 -10.58
N ALA A 108 16.49 5.45 -9.85
CA ALA A 108 17.71 6.14 -9.48
C ALA A 108 18.50 5.34 -8.41
N PRO A 109 19.84 5.25 -8.51
CA PRO A 109 20.65 4.55 -7.52
C PRO A 109 20.43 5.04 -6.09
N GLN A 110 20.21 6.34 -5.91
CA GLN A 110 20.02 6.94 -4.59
C GLN A 110 18.74 6.46 -3.89
N LEU A 111 17.66 6.21 -4.64
CA LEU A 111 16.46 5.62 -4.06
C LEU A 111 16.70 4.15 -3.72
N ARG A 112 17.39 3.42 -4.60
CA ARG A 112 17.73 2.01 -4.36
C ARG A 112 18.57 1.85 -3.08
N ASP A 113 19.61 2.67 -2.90
CA ASP A 113 20.45 2.64 -1.70
C ASP A 113 19.62 2.88 -0.43
N ARG A 114 18.60 3.76 -0.50
CA ARG A 114 17.68 4.01 0.62
C ARG A 114 16.77 2.83 0.91
N LEU A 115 16.23 2.18 -0.12
CA LEU A 115 15.36 0.99 0.03
C LEU A 115 16.14 -0.24 0.53
N GLU A 116 17.42 -0.36 0.17
CA GLU A 116 18.29 -1.45 0.63
C GLU A 116 18.94 -1.18 2.00
N SER A 117 18.94 0.07 2.47
CA SER A 117 19.46 0.45 3.79
C SER A 117 18.82 -0.36 4.91
N SER A 118 19.58 -0.62 5.98
CA SER A 118 19.06 -1.22 7.21
C SER A 118 18.00 -0.35 7.90
N SER A 119 17.94 0.95 7.58
CA SER A 119 16.93 1.88 8.09
C SER A 119 15.62 1.85 7.32
N ALA A 120 15.54 1.17 6.16
CA ALA A 120 14.29 1.05 5.42
C ALA A 120 13.29 0.19 6.21
N GLU A 121 12.05 0.66 6.30
CA GLU A 121 10.97 -0.15 6.86
C GLU A 121 10.69 -1.34 5.94
N ARG A 122 10.38 -2.48 6.53
CA ARG A 122 10.16 -3.74 5.83
C ARG A 122 8.92 -4.42 6.39
N LEU A 123 8.08 -4.93 5.50
CA LEU A 123 6.89 -5.70 5.86
C LEU A 123 6.68 -6.83 4.87
N GLU A 124 6.66 -8.06 5.37
CA GLU A 124 6.21 -9.20 4.60
C GLU A 124 4.68 -9.28 4.63
N PHE A 125 4.09 -9.61 3.49
CA PHE A 125 2.65 -9.82 3.36
C PHE A 125 2.36 -10.85 2.28
N GLU A 126 1.15 -11.41 2.33
CA GLU A 126 0.68 -12.39 1.36
C GLU A 126 -0.40 -11.76 0.49
N THR A 127 -0.43 -12.15 -0.78
CA THR A 127 -1.60 -11.92 -1.63
C THR A 127 -2.60 -13.05 -1.44
N GLY A 128 -3.87 -12.78 -1.75
CA GLY A 128 -4.89 -13.83 -1.82
C GLY A 128 -4.72 -14.74 -3.03
N ALA A 129 -5.58 -15.75 -3.14
CA ALA A 129 -5.49 -16.78 -4.17
C ALA A 129 -5.61 -16.22 -5.61
N SER A 130 -6.33 -15.11 -5.78
CA SER A 130 -6.46 -14.39 -7.05
C SER A 130 -5.20 -13.62 -7.45
N GLY A 131 -4.30 -13.33 -6.50
CA GLY A 131 -3.18 -12.39 -6.68
C GLY A 131 -3.61 -10.93 -6.84
N THR A 132 -4.92 -10.63 -6.81
CA THR A 132 -5.42 -9.25 -6.95
C THR A 132 -5.39 -8.55 -5.60
N MET A 133 -4.72 -7.40 -5.56
CA MET A 133 -4.70 -6.51 -4.39
C MET A 133 -5.32 -5.16 -4.74
N TRP A 134 -6.16 -4.62 -3.86
CA TRP A 134 -6.81 -3.34 -4.04
C TRP A 134 -6.12 -2.25 -3.25
N LEU A 135 -5.70 -1.19 -3.94
CA LEU A 135 -5.29 0.07 -3.34
C LEU A 135 -6.54 0.96 -3.15
N ILE A 136 -6.86 1.25 -1.90
CA ILE A 136 -8.05 2.03 -1.51
C ILE A 136 -7.70 3.08 -0.44
N ASP A 137 -8.55 4.08 -0.27
CA ASP A 137 -8.60 4.84 0.98
C ASP A 137 -9.11 3.93 2.10
N ALA A 138 -8.45 3.91 3.26
CA ALA A 138 -8.87 3.09 4.40
C ALA A 138 -10.28 3.46 4.91
N SER A 139 -10.76 4.68 4.62
CA SER A 139 -12.08 5.12 5.03
C SER A 139 -13.22 4.42 4.27
N ASP A 140 -12.95 3.90 3.07
CA ASP A 140 -13.95 3.24 2.23
C ASP A 140 -14.38 1.88 2.80
N GLN A 141 -15.61 1.49 2.47
CA GLN A 141 -16.14 0.16 2.76
C GLN A 141 -15.84 -0.76 1.58
N GLY A 142 -15.23 -1.91 1.81
CA GLY A 142 -14.75 -2.72 0.68
C GLY A 142 -15.85 -3.33 -0.18
N TYR A 143 -17.09 -3.39 0.29
CA TYR A 143 -18.26 -3.79 -0.51
C TYR A 143 -18.92 -2.62 -1.27
N ASP A 144 -18.49 -1.38 -1.05
CA ASP A 144 -19.02 -0.16 -1.66
C ASP A 144 -17.89 0.89 -1.75
N LEU A 145 -16.93 0.67 -2.65
CA LEU A 145 -15.81 1.59 -2.88
C LEU A 145 -16.31 2.85 -3.58
N ARG A 146 -16.39 3.96 -2.83
CA ARG A 146 -16.96 5.23 -3.31
C ARG A 146 -15.90 6.16 -3.89
N ASN A 147 -14.68 6.07 -3.38
CA ASN A 147 -13.57 6.87 -3.85
C ASN A 147 -12.83 6.16 -5.00
N SER A 148 -11.90 6.88 -5.62
CA SER A 148 -10.95 6.28 -6.55
C SER A 148 -10.26 5.10 -5.88
N HIS A 149 -10.11 4.01 -6.61
CA HIS A 149 -9.42 2.80 -6.15
C HIS A 149 -8.70 2.16 -7.34
N GLN A 150 -7.74 1.28 -7.06
CA GLN A 150 -6.97 0.63 -8.11
C GLN A 150 -6.68 -0.83 -7.76
N ALA A 151 -7.00 -1.74 -8.68
CA ALA A 151 -6.55 -3.12 -8.62
C ALA A 151 -5.09 -3.23 -9.09
N LEU A 152 -4.28 -3.94 -8.32
CA LEU A 152 -2.93 -4.38 -8.62
C LEU A 152 -3.00 -5.87 -8.93
N ALA A 153 -2.63 -6.22 -10.16
CA ALA A 153 -2.46 -7.61 -10.55
C ALA A 153 -1.06 -8.08 -10.13
N LEU A 154 -0.98 -8.77 -8.99
CA LEU A 154 0.22 -9.45 -8.51
C LEU A 154 0.08 -10.97 -8.74
N LEU A 155 1.16 -11.71 -8.54
CA LEU A 155 1.08 -13.17 -8.49
C LEU A 155 0.57 -13.58 -7.10
N PRO A 156 -0.15 -14.71 -6.98
CA PRO A 156 -0.39 -15.33 -5.68
C PRO A 156 0.93 -15.66 -4.97
N GLY A 157 1.06 -15.26 -3.70
CA GLY A 157 2.21 -15.60 -2.86
C GLY A 157 2.68 -14.50 -1.92
N ASN A 158 3.93 -14.64 -1.49
CA ASN A 158 4.57 -13.80 -0.48
C ASN A 158 5.34 -12.66 -1.12
N TYR A 159 5.21 -11.48 -0.52
CA TYR A 159 5.84 -10.25 -0.95
C TYR A 159 6.54 -9.54 0.20
N LEU A 160 7.63 -8.86 -0.11
CA LEU A 160 8.30 -7.92 0.78
C LEU A 160 8.00 -6.51 0.30
N ALA A 161 7.35 -5.71 1.15
CA ALA A 161 7.29 -4.27 1.01
C ALA A 161 8.50 -3.63 1.69
N LYS A 162 9.21 -2.73 0.99
CA LYS A 162 10.28 -1.89 1.53
C LYS A 162 9.90 -0.43 1.38
N ALA A 163 9.99 0.37 2.44
CA ALA A 163 9.63 1.79 2.38
C ALA A 163 10.79 2.74 2.67
N ALA A 164 10.86 3.82 1.90
CA ALA A 164 11.82 4.91 2.10
C ALA A 164 11.23 6.26 1.64
N SER A 165 11.63 7.34 2.31
CA SER A 165 11.42 8.69 1.79
C SER A 165 12.50 9.05 0.77
N TYR A 166 12.12 9.81 -0.25
CA TYR A 166 13.02 10.28 -1.29
C TYR A 166 12.71 11.74 -1.63
N GLY A 167 13.79 12.51 -1.78
CA GLY A 167 13.74 13.93 -2.10
C GLY A 167 14.80 14.33 -3.11
N SER A 168 14.41 15.11 -4.10
CA SER A 168 15.28 15.85 -5.02
C SER A 168 14.62 17.21 -5.33
N PRO A 169 15.30 18.16 -5.99
CA PRO A 169 14.66 19.41 -6.41
C PRO A 169 13.36 19.14 -7.20
N GLY A 170 12.23 19.67 -6.71
CA GLY A 170 10.90 19.51 -7.31
C GLY A 170 10.24 18.14 -7.13
N LEU A 171 10.77 17.27 -6.27
CA LEU A 171 10.21 15.95 -6.00
C LEU A 171 10.45 15.55 -4.53
N ALA A 172 9.37 15.38 -3.77
CA ALA A 172 9.35 14.76 -2.46
C ALA A 172 8.27 13.69 -2.44
N MET A 173 8.66 12.46 -2.09
CA MET A 173 7.78 11.29 -2.08
C MET A 173 8.19 10.28 -1.01
N VAL A 174 7.23 9.46 -0.60
CA VAL A 174 7.52 8.16 0.05
C VAL A 174 7.29 7.07 -0.98
N VAL A 175 8.26 6.19 -1.14
CA VAL A 175 8.20 5.06 -2.06
C VAL A 175 8.15 3.77 -1.25
N ARG A 176 7.24 2.89 -1.65
CA ARG A 176 7.11 1.54 -1.11
C ARG A 176 7.31 0.56 -2.26
N GLU A 177 8.45 -0.11 -2.30
CA GLU A 177 8.75 -1.13 -3.30
C GLU A 177 8.14 -2.46 -2.86
N ILE A 178 7.40 -3.10 -3.76
CA ILE A 178 6.75 -4.39 -3.58
C ILE A 178 7.53 -5.43 -4.37
N CYS A 179 8.22 -6.34 -3.68
CA CYS A 179 9.06 -7.38 -4.25
C CYS A 179 8.46 -8.77 -4.00
N TRP A 180 8.32 -9.58 -5.05
CA TRP A 180 7.91 -10.98 -4.89
C TRP A 180 9.02 -11.79 -4.21
N ILE A 181 8.67 -12.62 -3.22
CA ILE A 181 9.60 -13.48 -2.49
C ILE A 181 9.44 -14.94 -2.94
N SER A 182 8.22 -15.47 -2.86
CA SER A 182 7.93 -16.89 -3.04
C SER A 182 6.44 -17.14 -3.35
N PRO A 183 6.07 -18.31 -3.90
CA PRO A 183 4.66 -18.74 -3.97
C PRO A 183 4.06 -18.91 -2.56
N PRO A 184 2.72 -19.01 -2.42
CA PRO A 184 2.09 -19.20 -1.12
C PRO A 184 2.53 -20.52 -0.48
N VAL A 185 2.67 -20.53 0.84
CA VAL A 185 3.03 -21.74 1.58
C VAL A 185 1.83 -22.68 1.57
N ASN A 186 1.92 -23.77 0.82
CA ASN A 186 0.84 -24.75 0.76
C ASN A 186 0.96 -25.75 1.93
N GLU A 187 0.31 -25.47 3.06
CA GLU A 187 0.32 -26.37 4.23
C GLU A 187 -0.27 -27.76 3.92
N ALA A 188 -1.03 -27.92 2.84
CA ALA A 188 -1.60 -29.20 2.42
C ALA A 188 -0.55 -30.23 1.97
N ALA A 189 0.69 -29.82 1.64
CA ALA A 189 1.74 -30.74 1.23
C ALA A 189 2.45 -31.46 2.40
N LEU A 190 2.21 -31.04 3.65
CA LEU A 190 2.82 -31.63 4.85
C LEU A 190 1.97 -32.75 5.49
N GLY A 191 0.79 -33.04 4.94
CA GLY A 191 -0.15 -34.02 5.49
C GLY A 191 -0.14 -35.41 4.85
N GLN A 192 0.76 -35.70 3.91
CA GLN A 192 0.71 -36.92 3.08
C GLN A 192 1.98 -37.77 3.15
N GLU A 193 2.59 -37.89 4.32
CA GLU A 193 3.53 -38.97 4.64
C GLU A 193 3.35 -39.43 6.09
N ARG A 194 2.30 -40.20 6.38
CA ARG A 194 2.26 -41.21 7.46
C ARG A 194 1.31 -42.35 7.11
#